data_AF-A0A2W4QJ93-F1
#
_entry.id   AF-A0A2W4QJ93-F1
#
_cell.length_a   1.000
_cell.length_b   1.000
_cell.length_c   1.000
_cell.angle_alpha   90.00
_cell.angle_beta   90.00
_cell.angle_gamma   90.00
#
_symmetry.space_group_name_H-M   'P 1'
#
loop_
_entity.id
_entity.type
_entity.pdbx_description
1 polymer ?
#
loop_
_entity_poly.entity_id
_entity_poly.type
_entity_poly.pdbx_seq_one_letter_code
_entity_poly.pdbx_strand_id
1 'polypeptide(L)'
;MMKTHFLFLALFLFAMISCNSPETRQADYAALMDTLMADYHEDYLRLNPVEATLSGDTRYNDTLHNDISVAFREELRKFYQDYKDRLATIDRNALDEEDQLSYDIIAWNCDLGLERLKFNEHLMPLNQFWSLPLMVGQLASGASFQPFATVKDYENWLSRLDDYIEWCDTAIVNMRKGMAEGYVLPKVLAQRVIPQLREFDHGPVANHLFYAPIRKMPETFSEVEKQRLTKAYEE
;
A
#
# COMPACT_ATOMS: atom_id res chain seq x y z
N MET A 1 7.49 60.66 -36.93
CA MET A 1 7.79 60.12 -35.59
C MET A 1 6.74 59.15 -35.04
N MET A 2 5.45 59.26 -35.39
CA MET A 2 4.40 58.37 -34.86
C MET A 2 4.42 56.92 -35.39
N LYS A 3 4.93 56.69 -36.61
CA LYS A 3 5.02 55.33 -37.21
C LYS A 3 6.13 54.46 -36.63
N THR A 4 7.22 55.05 -36.13
CA THR A 4 8.33 54.32 -35.50
C THR A 4 7.98 53.83 -34.09
N HIS A 5 7.12 54.54 -33.36
CA HIS A 5 6.66 54.10 -32.03
C HIS A 5 5.66 52.94 -32.09
N PHE A 6 4.83 52.88 -33.15
CA PHE A 6 3.94 51.72 -33.38
C PHE A 6 4.72 50.44 -33.72
N LEU A 7 5.84 50.55 -34.44
CA LEU A 7 6.72 49.42 -34.73
C LEU A 7 7.44 48.90 -33.47
N PHE A 8 7.88 49.81 -32.58
CA PHE A 8 8.50 49.45 -31.31
C PHE A 8 7.53 48.82 -30.31
N LEU A 9 6.26 49.27 -30.29
CA LEU A 9 5.22 48.67 -29.44
C LEU A 9 4.82 47.26 -29.92
N ALA A 10 4.79 47.05 -31.24
CA ALA A 10 4.54 45.73 -31.83
C ALA A 10 5.70 44.73 -31.61
N LEU A 11 6.96 45.21 -31.60
CA LEU A 11 8.13 44.38 -31.26
C LEU A 11 8.13 43.96 -29.77
N PHE A 12 7.67 44.83 -28.87
CA PHE A 12 7.58 44.53 -27.43
C PHE A 12 6.48 43.50 -27.12
N LEU A 13 5.36 43.54 -27.85
CA LEU A 13 4.28 42.54 -27.74
C LEU A 13 4.68 41.15 -28.27
N PHE A 14 5.57 41.07 -29.27
CA PHE A 14 6.11 39.79 -29.74
C PHE A 14 7.12 39.16 -28.76
N ALA A 15 7.86 39.98 -27.99
CA ALA A 15 8.80 39.48 -26.98
C ALA A 15 8.09 38.82 -25.78
N MET A 16 6.88 39.27 -25.44
CA MET A 16 6.07 38.71 -24.33
C MET A 16 5.39 37.38 -24.68
N ILE A 17 5.21 37.06 -25.97
CA ILE A 17 4.65 35.77 -26.42
C ILE A 17 5.73 34.67 -26.45
N SER A 18 7.02 35.06 -26.46
CA SER A 18 8.16 34.14 -26.54
C SER A 18 8.58 33.51 -25.20
N CYS A 19 7.89 33.80 -24.09
CA CYS A 19 8.17 33.20 -22.77
C CYS A 19 7.66 31.75 -22.61
N ASN A 20 7.05 31.16 -23.63
CA ASN A 20 6.60 29.76 -23.60
C ASN A 20 7.43 28.92 -24.60
N SER A 21 8.75 28.91 -24.40
CA SER A 21 9.64 28.08 -25.21
C SER A 21 9.39 26.59 -24.90
N PRO A 22 9.63 25.68 -25.88
CA PRO A 22 9.54 24.24 -25.65
C PRO A 22 10.39 23.78 -24.45
N GLU A 23 11.56 24.39 -24.24
CA GLU A 23 12.47 24.09 -23.11
C GLU A 23 11.84 24.45 -21.76
N THR A 24 11.20 25.62 -21.62
CA THR A 24 10.51 25.99 -20.37
C THR A 24 9.34 25.06 -20.09
N ARG A 25 8.57 24.70 -21.12
CA ARG A 25 7.43 23.78 -20.99
C ARG A 25 7.85 22.37 -20.58
N GLN A 26 8.94 21.86 -21.18
CA GLN A 26 9.51 20.57 -20.80
C GLN A 26 9.96 20.58 -19.33
N ALA A 27 10.65 21.63 -18.88
CA ALA A 27 11.06 21.76 -17.49
C ALA A 27 9.88 21.82 -16.51
N ASP A 28 8.81 22.54 -16.86
CA ASP A 28 7.59 22.61 -16.05
C ASP A 28 6.92 21.23 -15.93
N TYR A 29 6.83 20.47 -17.02
CA TYR A 29 6.26 19.13 -17.00
C TYR A 29 7.12 18.10 -16.28
N ALA A 30 8.45 18.18 -16.38
CA ALA A 30 9.36 17.34 -15.60
C ALA A 30 9.16 17.58 -14.09
N ALA A 31 9.08 18.85 -13.66
CA ALA A 31 8.83 19.17 -12.25
C ALA A 31 7.45 18.69 -11.75
N LEU A 32 6.43 18.74 -12.60
CA LEU A 32 5.12 18.15 -12.30
C LEU A 32 5.20 16.63 -12.19
N MET A 33 5.96 15.98 -13.07
CA MET A 33 6.18 14.54 -13.05
C MET A 33 6.90 14.11 -11.77
N ASP A 34 7.98 14.79 -11.38
CA ASP A 34 8.70 14.57 -10.12
C ASP A 34 7.79 14.62 -8.90
N THR A 35 6.95 15.67 -8.84
CA THR A 35 5.99 15.86 -7.75
C THR A 35 4.96 14.72 -7.74
N LEU A 36 4.42 14.36 -8.90
CA LEU A 36 3.45 13.28 -9.04
C LEU A 36 4.04 11.93 -8.61
N MET A 37 5.28 11.62 -9.00
CA MET A 37 5.97 10.39 -8.61
C MET A 37 6.22 10.31 -7.10
N ALA A 38 6.67 11.42 -6.50
CA ALA A 38 6.89 11.50 -5.06
C ALA A 38 5.58 11.29 -4.28
N ASP A 39 4.52 11.99 -4.68
CA ASP A 39 3.20 11.86 -4.05
C ASP A 39 2.64 10.43 -4.23
N TYR A 40 2.72 9.88 -5.45
CA TYR A 40 2.27 8.53 -5.75
C TYR A 40 2.96 7.51 -4.87
N HIS A 41 4.28 7.65 -4.69
CA HIS A 41 5.05 6.75 -3.84
C HIS A 41 4.61 6.84 -2.38
N GLU A 42 4.48 8.05 -1.82
CA GLU A 42 4.09 8.27 -0.44
C GLU A 42 2.68 7.75 -0.14
N ASP A 43 1.72 8.05 -1.01
CA ASP A 43 0.35 7.54 -0.89
C ASP A 43 0.27 6.03 -1.10
N TYR A 44 1.08 5.47 -2.00
CA TYR A 44 1.18 4.02 -2.20
C TYR A 44 1.69 3.33 -0.93
N LEU A 45 2.73 3.86 -0.27
CA LEU A 45 3.23 3.30 0.99
C LEU A 45 2.18 3.39 2.10
N ARG A 46 1.45 4.50 2.18
CA ARG A 46 0.34 4.67 3.13
C ARG A 46 -0.76 3.63 2.93
N LEU A 47 -1.10 3.33 1.68
CA LEU A 47 -2.08 2.30 1.31
C LEU A 47 -1.54 0.87 1.41
N ASN A 48 -0.22 0.70 1.46
CA ASN A 48 0.42 -0.61 1.57
C ASN A 48 1.42 -0.67 2.75
N PRO A 49 0.96 -0.56 4.02
CA PRO A 49 1.80 -0.56 5.21
C PRO A 49 2.80 -1.71 5.31
N VAL A 50 2.41 -2.90 4.84
CA VAL A 50 3.27 -4.10 4.85
C VAL A 50 4.42 -3.96 3.86
N GLU A 51 4.14 -3.45 2.66
CA GLU A 51 5.18 -3.14 1.66
C GLU A 51 6.11 -2.04 2.17
N ALA A 52 5.57 -1.03 2.86
CA ALA A 52 6.38 0.00 3.51
C ALA A 52 7.35 -0.61 4.54
N THR A 53 6.86 -1.51 5.41
CA THR A 53 7.74 -2.23 6.34
C THR A 53 8.79 -3.05 5.60
N LEU A 54 8.41 -3.75 4.53
CA LEU A 54 9.31 -4.57 3.72
C LEU A 54 10.42 -3.72 3.06
N SER A 55 10.11 -2.50 2.62
CA SER A 55 11.09 -1.56 2.07
C SER A 55 11.93 -0.83 3.12
N GLY A 56 11.71 -1.11 4.41
CA GLY A 56 12.44 -0.47 5.53
C GLY A 56 11.82 0.83 6.02
N ASP A 57 10.64 1.20 5.54
CA ASP A 57 9.87 2.33 6.05
C ASP A 57 9.04 1.89 7.26
N THR A 58 9.36 2.47 8.42
CA THR A 58 8.77 2.07 9.70
C THR A 58 7.56 2.89 10.11
N ARG A 59 7.15 3.89 9.30
CA ARG A 59 6.06 4.82 9.63
C ARG A 59 4.71 4.15 9.82
N TYR A 60 4.48 3.00 9.20
CA TYR A 60 3.20 2.28 9.17
C TYR A 60 3.27 0.89 9.84
N ASN A 61 4.27 0.66 10.68
CA ASN A 61 4.50 -0.65 11.32
C ASN A 61 3.39 -1.07 12.29
N ASP A 62 2.49 -0.16 12.66
CA ASP A 62 1.36 -0.36 13.55
C ASP A 62 0.04 -0.65 12.83
N THR A 63 0.01 -0.56 11.50
CA THR A 63 -1.23 -0.60 10.73
C THR A 63 -1.21 -1.78 9.75
N LEU A 64 -2.37 -2.42 9.61
CA LEU A 64 -2.68 -3.38 8.56
C LEU A 64 -4.04 -3.04 7.96
N HIS A 65 -4.09 -2.67 6.68
CA HIS A 65 -5.37 -2.30 6.09
C HIS A 65 -6.29 -3.51 5.87
N ASN A 66 -7.58 -3.29 6.10
CA ASN A 66 -8.62 -4.22 5.70
C ASN A 66 -8.89 -4.13 4.19
N ASP A 67 -7.97 -4.71 3.41
CA ASP A 67 -7.88 -4.57 1.95
C ASP A 67 -9.05 -5.17 1.16
N ILE A 68 -9.84 -6.02 1.82
CA ILE A 68 -11.03 -6.67 1.27
C ILE A 68 -12.34 -5.98 1.69
N SER A 69 -12.27 -4.91 2.48
CA SER A 69 -13.43 -4.11 2.84
C SER A 69 -13.93 -3.29 1.64
N VAL A 70 -15.23 -2.97 1.64
CA VAL A 70 -15.80 -2.09 0.61
C VAL A 70 -15.18 -0.69 0.67
N ALA A 71 -14.93 -0.19 1.89
CA ALA A 71 -14.35 1.13 2.11
C ALA A 71 -12.95 1.24 1.51
N PHE A 72 -12.06 0.28 1.82
CA PHE A 72 -10.70 0.31 1.30
C PHE A 72 -10.64 0.14 -0.22
N ARG A 73 -11.50 -0.72 -0.79
CA ARG A 73 -11.59 -0.87 -2.25
C ARG A 73 -12.01 0.43 -2.95
N GLU A 74 -12.85 1.22 -2.31
CA GLU A 74 -13.23 2.55 -2.82
C GLU A 74 -12.11 3.57 -2.64
N GLU A 75 -11.33 3.48 -1.56
CA GLU A 75 -10.12 4.28 -1.38
C GLU A 75 -9.09 3.98 -2.48
N LEU A 76 -8.83 2.70 -2.78
CA LEU A 76 -7.96 2.30 -3.90
C LEU A 76 -8.47 2.83 -5.24
N ARG A 77 -9.79 2.80 -5.48
CA ARG A 77 -10.39 3.35 -6.71
C ARG A 77 -10.08 4.84 -6.84
N LYS A 78 -10.29 5.59 -5.76
CA LYS A 78 -10.02 7.03 -5.73
C LYS A 78 -8.54 7.32 -5.94
N PHE A 79 -7.65 6.57 -5.29
CA PHE A 79 -6.22 6.67 -5.47
C PHE A 79 -5.83 6.51 -6.95
N TYR A 80 -6.18 5.39 -7.58
CA TYR A 80 -5.79 5.18 -8.98
C TYR A 80 -6.45 6.17 -9.95
N GLN A 81 -7.69 6.59 -9.69
CA GLN A 81 -8.36 7.58 -10.53
C GLN A 81 -7.73 8.96 -10.39
N ASP A 82 -7.41 9.41 -9.17
CA ASP A 82 -6.76 10.70 -8.92
C ASP A 82 -5.41 10.79 -9.63
N TYR A 83 -4.56 9.78 -9.48
CA TYR A 83 -3.25 9.77 -10.14
C TYR A 83 -3.36 9.68 -11.64
N LYS A 84 -4.32 8.94 -12.18
CA LYS A 84 -4.59 8.91 -13.62
C LYS A 84 -5.03 10.29 -14.14
N ASP A 85 -5.91 10.99 -13.41
CA ASP A 85 -6.41 12.30 -13.80
C ASP A 85 -5.31 13.37 -13.72
N ARG A 86 -4.47 13.34 -12.67
CA ARG A 86 -3.30 14.20 -12.53
C ARG A 86 -2.29 13.97 -13.65
N LEU A 87 -2.00 12.70 -13.96
CA LEU A 87 -1.06 12.32 -15.02
C LEU A 87 -1.54 12.78 -16.40
N ALA A 88 -2.85 12.79 -16.65
CA ALA A 88 -3.44 13.28 -17.91
C ALA A 88 -3.25 14.80 -18.13
N THR A 89 -2.84 15.57 -17.11
CA THR A 89 -2.52 17.00 -17.25
C THR A 89 -1.13 17.27 -17.82
N ILE A 90 -0.26 16.25 -17.83
CA ILE A 90 1.11 16.31 -18.32
C ILE A 90 1.15 15.88 -19.79
N ASP A 91 1.71 16.71 -20.67
CA ASP A 91 1.90 16.34 -22.07
C ASP A 91 3.09 15.38 -22.19
N ARG A 92 2.80 14.09 -22.30
CA ARG A 92 3.79 13.03 -22.45
C ARG A 92 4.83 13.32 -23.56
N ASN A 93 4.43 13.95 -24.67
CA ASN A 93 5.36 14.20 -25.79
C ASN A 93 6.34 15.36 -25.52
N ALA A 94 6.10 16.14 -24.47
CA ALA A 94 7.00 17.20 -24.02
C ALA A 94 8.01 16.73 -22.97
N LEU A 95 7.89 15.49 -22.48
CA LEU A 95 8.81 14.85 -21.53
C LEU A 95 10.03 14.26 -22.25
N ASP A 96 11.13 14.07 -21.52
CA ASP A 96 12.26 13.27 -22.02
C ASP A 96 11.97 11.76 -21.99
N GLU A 97 12.90 10.94 -22.46
CA GLU A 97 12.68 9.49 -22.57
C GLU A 97 12.49 8.79 -21.22
N GLU A 98 13.15 9.26 -20.16
CA GLU A 98 13.08 8.67 -18.82
C GLU A 98 11.74 9.01 -18.17
N ASP A 99 11.33 10.28 -18.25
CA ASP A 99 10.04 10.73 -17.74
C ASP A 99 8.87 10.13 -18.52
N GLN A 100 9.01 9.93 -19.84
CA GLN A 100 8.03 9.21 -20.65
C GLN A 100 7.83 7.76 -20.18
N LEU A 101 8.92 7.07 -19.81
CA LEU A 101 8.83 5.72 -19.27
C LEU A 101 8.13 5.71 -17.91
N SER A 102 8.50 6.62 -17.02
CA SER A 102 7.86 6.78 -15.71
C SER A 102 6.37 7.09 -15.83
N TYR A 103 6.01 7.98 -16.78
CA TYR A 103 4.62 8.28 -17.14
C TYR A 103 3.87 7.01 -17.52
N ASP A 104 4.42 6.23 -18.45
CA ASP A 104 3.77 5.02 -18.97
C ASP A 104 3.58 3.96 -17.88
N ILE A 105 4.57 3.80 -16.97
CA ILE A 105 4.50 2.87 -15.85
C ILE A 105 3.39 3.26 -14.88
N ILE A 106 3.28 4.55 -14.51
CA ILE A 106 2.23 5.01 -13.60
C ILE A 106 0.85 4.87 -14.25
N ALA A 107 0.71 5.25 -15.52
CA ALA A 107 -0.54 5.07 -16.27
C ALA A 107 -0.97 3.60 -16.27
N TRP A 108 -0.04 2.69 -16.60
CA TRP A 108 -0.28 1.25 -16.61
C TRP A 108 -0.67 0.69 -15.24
N ASN A 109 0.01 1.10 -14.17
CA ASN A 109 -0.31 0.70 -12.80
C ASN A 109 -1.71 1.16 -12.38
N CYS A 110 -2.08 2.41 -12.69
CA CYS A 110 -3.40 2.95 -12.39
C CYS A 110 -4.50 2.20 -13.15
N ASP A 111 -4.28 1.92 -14.43
CA ASP A 111 -5.22 1.17 -15.26
C ASP A 111 -5.41 -0.26 -14.74
N LEU A 112 -4.32 -0.97 -14.45
CA LEU A 112 -4.40 -2.30 -13.86
C LEU A 112 -5.08 -2.30 -12.50
N GLY A 113 -4.78 -1.32 -11.64
CA GLY A 113 -5.43 -1.16 -10.35
C GLY A 113 -6.95 -1.01 -10.48
N LEU A 114 -7.40 -0.10 -11.36
CA LEU A 114 -8.81 0.13 -11.63
C LEU A 114 -9.50 -1.08 -12.27
N GLU A 115 -8.81 -1.79 -13.17
CA GLU A 115 -9.30 -3.02 -13.78
C GLU A 115 -9.43 -4.15 -12.77
N ARG A 116 -8.42 -4.36 -11.92
CA ARG A 116 -8.43 -5.37 -10.86
C ARG A 116 -9.61 -5.18 -9.89
N LEU A 117 -9.95 -3.93 -9.57
CA LEU A 117 -11.10 -3.61 -8.71
C LEU A 117 -12.46 -4.00 -9.30
N LYS A 118 -12.54 -4.34 -10.59
CA LYS A 118 -13.76 -4.89 -11.22
C LYS A 118 -13.98 -6.37 -10.89
N PHE A 119 -12.94 -7.07 -10.44
CA PHE A 119 -13.03 -8.48 -10.04
C PHE A 119 -13.46 -8.62 -8.57
N ASN A 120 -14.19 -9.69 -8.30
CA ASN A 120 -14.73 -10.02 -6.97
C ASN A 120 -13.72 -10.78 -6.09
N GLU A 121 -12.43 -10.45 -6.19
CA GLU A 121 -11.36 -11.11 -5.42
C GLU A 121 -11.56 -11.01 -3.90
N HIS A 122 -12.13 -9.90 -3.43
CA HIS A 122 -12.47 -9.69 -2.02
C HIS A 122 -13.44 -10.76 -1.45
N LEU A 123 -14.21 -11.45 -2.30
CA LEU A 123 -15.09 -12.56 -1.90
C LEU A 123 -14.33 -13.89 -1.74
N MET A 124 -13.09 -13.97 -2.25
CA MET A 124 -12.19 -15.12 -2.14
C MET A 124 -10.80 -14.68 -1.63
N PRO A 125 -10.71 -14.11 -0.41
CA PRO A 125 -9.48 -13.49 0.10
C PRO A 125 -8.38 -14.49 0.46
N LEU A 126 -8.63 -15.80 0.29
CA LEU A 126 -7.72 -16.87 0.67
C LEU A 126 -7.31 -17.68 -0.56
N ASN A 127 -6.05 -18.11 -0.58
CA ASN A 127 -5.54 -19.15 -1.46
C ASN A 127 -4.32 -19.82 -0.80
N GLN A 128 -3.83 -20.90 -1.39
CA GLN A 128 -2.78 -21.77 -0.82
C GLN A 128 -1.35 -21.22 -0.93
N PHE A 129 -1.14 -20.11 -1.65
CA PHE A 129 0.19 -19.55 -1.92
C PHE A 129 0.39 -18.19 -1.24
N TRP A 130 -0.56 -17.28 -1.42
CA TRP A 130 -0.45 -15.87 -1.08
C TRP A 130 -1.73 -15.40 -0.42
N SER A 131 -1.81 -15.44 0.90
CA SER A 131 -2.95 -14.92 1.65
C SER A 131 -2.49 -14.24 2.94
N LEU A 132 -3.32 -13.32 3.43
CA LEU A 132 -2.97 -12.51 4.59
C LEU A 132 -2.65 -13.36 5.83
N PRO A 133 -3.39 -14.45 6.17
CA PRO A 133 -3.02 -15.30 7.30
C PRO A 133 -1.60 -15.88 7.22
N LEU A 134 -1.17 -16.29 6.02
CA LEU A 134 0.18 -16.82 5.81
C LEU A 134 1.24 -15.75 6.04
N MET A 135 1.02 -14.55 5.51
CA MET A 135 1.91 -13.41 5.68
C MET A 135 1.97 -12.98 7.15
N VAL A 136 0.83 -12.88 7.83
CA VAL A 136 0.75 -12.55 9.25
C VAL A 136 1.49 -13.59 10.10
N GLY A 137 1.41 -14.88 9.76
CA GLY A 137 2.23 -15.91 10.40
C GLY A 137 3.74 -15.71 10.20
N GLN A 138 4.17 -15.28 9.01
CA GLN A 138 5.58 -14.96 8.76
C GLN A 138 6.05 -13.75 9.58
N LEU A 139 5.22 -12.71 9.69
CA LEU A 139 5.52 -11.52 10.50
C LEU A 139 5.58 -11.86 11.99
N ALA A 140 4.60 -12.64 12.47
CA ALA A 140 4.51 -13.11 13.85
C ALA A 140 5.76 -13.85 14.34
N SER A 141 6.46 -14.53 13.43
CA SER A 141 7.67 -15.28 13.77
C SER A 141 8.82 -14.40 14.29
N GLY A 142 8.78 -13.10 14.03
CA GLY A 142 9.86 -12.15 14.30
C GLY A 142 11.14 -12.42 13.52
N ALA A 143 11.08 -13.26 12.48
CA ALA A 143 12.22 -13.62 11.62
C ALA A 143 12.10 -13.04 10.20
N SER A 144 11.12 -12.18 9.95
CA SER A 144 10.87 -11.53 8.66
C SER A 144 11.04 -10.01 8.80
N PHE A 145 10.30 -9.22 8.03
CA PHE A 145 10.46 -7.77 7.97
C PHE A 145 9.77 -6.98 9.10
N GLN A 146 8.87 -7.59 9.90
CA GLN A 146 8.35 -6.96 11.12
C GLN A 146 9.45 -6.84 12.18
N PRO A 147 9.79 -5.62 12.66
CA PRO A 147 10.78 -5.46 13.71
C PRO A 147 10.22 -5.89 15.07
N PHE A 148 11.12 -6.29 15.98
CA PHE A 148 10.85 -6.59 17.39
C PHE A 148 12.06 -6.18 18.27
N ALA A 149 12.63 -5.01 18.00
CA ALA A 149 13.85 -4.53 18.66
C ALA A 149 13.56 -3.55 19.81
N THR A 150 12.47 -2.80 19.72
CA THR A 150 12.08 -1.76 20.68
C THR A 150 10.71 -2.05 21.25
N VAL A 151 10.37 -1.47 22.41
CA VAL A 151 9.03 -1.61 23.01
C VAL A 151 7.93 -1.19 22.04
N LYS A 152 8.16 -0.12 21.27
CA LYS A 152 7.23 0.38 20.24
C LYS A 152 6.98 -0.66 19.15
N ASP A 153 7.97 -1.46 18.77
CA ASP A 153 7.79 -2.51 17.77
C ASP A 153 6.81 -3.60 18.24
N TYR A 154 6.86 -3.97 19.52
CA TYR A 154 5.92 -4.94 20.09
C TYR A 154 4.50 -4.38 20.16
N GLU A 155 4.35 -3.09 20.46
CA GLU A 155 3.06 -2.40 20.50
C GLU A 155 2.47 -2.24 19.10
N ASN A 156 3.31 -1.87 18.13
CA ASN A 156 2.93 -1.79 16.72
C ASN A 156 2.44 -3.15 16.20
N TRP A 157 3.12 -4.23 16.58
CA TRP A 157 2.67 -5.57 16.21
C TRP A 157 1.31 -5.94 16.80
N LEU A 158 1.05 -5.60 18.07
CA LEU A 158 -0.28 -5.81 18.67
C LEU A 158 -1.36 -5.02 17.93
N SER A 159 -1.09 -3.77 17.56
CA SER A 159 -2.01 -2.95 16.75
C SER A 159 -2.31 -3.61 15.39
N ARG A 160 -1.30 -4.16 14.71
CA ARG A 160 -1.51 -4.93 13.47
C ARG A 160 -2.34 -6.20 13.68
N LEU A 161 -2.27 -6.83 14.86
CA LEU A 161 -3.08 -8.00 15.17
C LEU A 161 -4.55 -7.62 15.39
N ASP A 162 -4.83 -6.48 16.02
CA ASP A 162 -6.19 -5.96 16.15
C ASP A 162 -6.81 -5.73 14.77
N ASP A 163 -6.08 -5.08 13.85
CA ASP A 163 -6.49 -4.89 12.46
C ASP A 163 -6.70 -6.24 11.72
N TYR A 164 -5.81 -7.22 11.95
CA TYR A 164 -5.92 -8.55 11.36
C TYR A 164 -7.17 -9.30 11.83
N ILE A 165 -7.58 -9.12 13.09
CA ILE A 165 -8.82 -9.70 13.63
C ILE A 165 -10.03 -9.12 12.89
N GLU A 166 -10.07 -7.80 12.68
CA GLU A 166 -11.13 -7.16 11.88
C GLU A 166 -11.14 -7.66 10.43
N TRP A 167 -9.95 -7.82 9.83
CA TRP A 167 -9.83 -8.42 8.50
C TRP A 167 -10.38 -9.85 8.47
N CYS A 168 -10.11 -10.67 9.50
CA CYS A 168 -10.64 -12.05 9.58
C CYS A 168 -12.17 -12.07 9.59
N ASP A 169 -12.81 -11.20 10.37
CA ASP A 169 -14.27 -11.09 10.41
C ASP A 169 -14.82 -10.67 9.03
N THR A 170 -14.16 -9.71 8.39
CA THR A 170 -14.51 -9.27 7.04
C THR A 170 -14.35 -10.39 6.01
N ALA A 171 -13.28 -11.18 6.11
CA ALA A 171 -13.03 -12.33 5.25
C ALA A 171 -14.12 -13.39 5.40
N ILE A 172 -14.54 -13.69 6.63
CA ILE A 172 -15.64 -14.64 6.89
C ILE A 172 -16.94 -14.16 6.23
N VAL A 173 -17.30 -12.88 6.42
CA VAL A 173 -18.51 -12.30 5.82
C VAL A 173 -18.44 -12.32 4.30
N ASN A 174 -17.33 -11.87 3.73
CA ASN A 174 -17.10 -11.84 2.29
C ASN A 174 -17.12 -13.24 1.67
N MET A 175 -16.49 -14.23 2.30
CA MET A 175 -16.51 -15.61 1.81
C MET A 175 -17.90 -16.24 1.87
N ARG A 176 -18.71 -15.95 2.90
CA ARG A 176 -20.12 -16.40 2.95
C ARG A 176 -20.94 -15.80 1.82
N LYS A 177 -20.73 -14.51 1.52
CA LYS A 177 -21.34 -13.85 0.35
C LYS A 177 -20.85 -14.48 -0.96
N GLY A 178 -19.54 -14.70 -1.08
CA GLY A 178 -18.93 -15.39 -2.22
C GLY A 178 -19.55 -16.76 -2.47
N MET A 179 -19.74 -17.56 -1.42
CA MET A 179 -20.42 -18.85 -1.51
C MET A 179 -21.85 -18.74 -2.05
N ALA A 180 -22.61 -17.73 -1.61
CA ALA A 180 -23.97 -17.51 -2.09
C ALA A 180 -24.02 -17.07 -3.57
N GLU A 181 -22.98 -16.35 -4.03
CA GLU A 181 -22.86 -15.83 -5.40
C GLU A 181 -22.06 -16.75 -6.34
N GLY A 182 -21.54 -17.88 -5.84
CA GLY A 182 -20.75 -18.84 -6.63
C GLY A 182 -19.26 -18.50 -6.77
N TYR A 183 -18.76 -17.47 -6.08
CA TYR A 183 -17.35 -17.15 -5.96
C TYR A 183 -16.71 -17.99 -4.85
N VAL A 184 -16.19 -19.16 -5.22
CA VAL A 184 -15.53 -20.09 -4.30
C VAL A 184 -14.24 -20.63 -4.90
N LEU A 185 -13.29 -20.98 -4.03
CA LEU A 185 -12.09 -21.70 -4.45
C LEU A 185 -12.46 -23.09 -5.01
N PRO A 186 -11.71 -23.59 -6.00
CA PRO A 186 -11.75 -25.01 -6.34
C PRO A 186 -11.51 -25.89 -5.11
N LYS A 187 -12.30 -26.96 -4.96
CA LYS A 187 -12.27 -27.85 -3.79
C LYS A 187 -10.87 -28.33 -3.43
N VAL A 188 -10.07 -28.69 -4.42
CA VAL A 188 -8.69 -29.18 -4.23
C VAL A 188 -7.79 -28.11 -3.59
N LEU A 189 -8.00 -26.84 -3.91
CA LEU A 189 -7.24 -25.72 -3.33
C LEU A 189 -7.74 -25.41 -1.93
N ALA A 190 -9.06 -25.36 -1.72
CA ALA A 190 -9.66 -25.15 -0.40
C ALA A 190 -9.18 -26.20 0.62
N GLN A 191 -9.09 -27.47 0.21
CA GLN A 191 -8.56 -28.55 1.05
C GLN A 191 -7.10 -28.36 1.46
N ARG A 192 -6.30 -27.59 0.70
CA ARG A 192 -4.92 -27.26 1.05
C ARG A 192 -4.82 -26.08 2.01
N VAL A 193 -5.75 -25.14 1.93
CA VAL A 193 -5.82 -23.97 2.81
C VAL A 193 -6.22 -24.37 4.23
N ILE A 194 -7.18 -25.29 4.40
CA ILE A 194 -7.69 -25.71 5.72
C ILE A 194 -6.59 -26.11 6.72
N PRO A 195 -5.66 -27.03 6.42
CA PRO A 195 -4.61 -27.39 7.36
C PRO A 195 -3.65 -26.23 7.65
N GLN A 196 -3.41 -25.32 6.70
CA GLN A 196 -2.58 -24.14 6.94
C GLN A 196 -3.22 -23.21 7.96
N LEU A 197 -4.54 -23.00 7.89
CA LEU A 197 -5.27 -22.18 8.86
C LEU A 197 -5.37 -22.85 10.23
N ARG A 198 -5.44 -24.18 10.29
CA ARG A 198 -5.45 -24.91 11.57
C ARG A 198 -4.20 -24.66 12.39
N GLU A 199 -3.04 -24.42 11.78
CA GLU A 199 -1.81 -24.10 12.53
C GLU A 199 -1.94 -22.83 13.40
N PHE A 200 -2.97 -22.01 13.18
CA PHE A 200 -3.24 -20.80 13.97
C PHE A 200 -4.28 -20.98 15.07
N ASP A 201 -4.99 -22.12 15.14
CA ASP A 201 -6.16 -22.31 16.02
C ASP A 201 -5.95 -23.24 17.22
N HIS A 202 -4.71 -23.69 17.47
CA HIS A 202 -4.43 -24.68 18.50
C HIS A 202 -3.11 -24.48 19.24
N GLY A 203 -3.00 -25.19 20.37
CA GLY A 203 -1.81 -25.20 21.22
C GLY A 203 -1.83 -24.12 22.31
N PRO A 204 -0.93 -24.23 23.29
CA PRO A 204 -0.83 -23.24 24.35
C PRO A 204 -0.20 -21.94 23.82
N VAL A 205 -0.74 -20.78 24.22
CA VAL A 205 -0.26 -19.45 23.81
C VAL A 205 1.26 -19.32 23.95
N ALA A 206 1.81 -19.78 25.08
CA ALA A 206 3.24 -19.74 25.36
C ALA A 206 4.13 -20.42 24.30
N ASN A 207 3.60 -21.40 23.55
CA ASN A 207 4.30 -22.09 22.47
C ASN A 207 3.83 -21.67 21.07
N HIS A 208 2.81 -20.81 20.99
CA HIS A 208 2.23 -20.38 19.73
C HIS A 208 3.19 -19.49 18.93
N LEU A 209 2.98 -19.43 17.61
CA LEU A 209 3.79 -18.64 16.68
C LEU A 209 3.77 -17.14 17.03
N PHE A 210 2.59 -16.57 17.28
CA PHE A 210 2.40 -15.17 17.71
C PHE A 210 3.11 -14.81 19.01
N TYR A 211 3.47 -15.79 19.83
CA TYR A 211 4.21 -15.60 21.07
C TYR A 211 5.74 -15.70 20.89
N ALA A 212 6.22 -15.96 19.66
CA ALA A 212 7.65 -16.03 19.35
C ALA A 212 8.44 -14.77 19.70
N PRO A 213 7.91 -13.54 19.50
CA PRO A 213 8.62 -12.33 19.89
C PRO A 213 8.85 -12.24 21.40
N ILE A 214 7.84 -12.60 22.21
CA ILE A 214 7.94 -12.62 23.67
C ILE A 214 9.05 -13.57 24.15
N ARG A 215 9.16 -14.75 23.54
CA ARG A 215 10.26 -15.70 23.85
C ARG A 215 11.66 -15.19 23.49
N LYS A 216 11.76 -14.16 22.66
CA LYS A 216 13.00 -13.56 22.17
C LYS A 216 13.17 -12.09 22.62
N MET A 217 12.48 -11.68 23.67
CA MET A 217 12.53 -10.30 24.14
C MET A 217 13.96 -9.83 24.41
N PRO A 218 14.34 -8.61 23.96
CA PRO A 218 15.66 -8.06 24.23
C PRO A 218 15.95 -7.97 25.74
N GLU A 219 17.19 -8.31 26.12
CA GLU A 219 17.64 -8.20 27.51
C GLU A 219 17.66 -6.73 28.00
N THR A 220 17.71 -5.78 27.07
CA THR A 220 17.73 -4.33 27.32
C THR A 220 16.41 -3.79 27.85
N PHE A 221 15.30 -4.53 27.73
CA PHE A 221 14.01 -4.10 28.28
C PHE A 221 14.02 -4.20 29.81
N SER A 222 13.40 -3.23 30.47
CA SER A 222 13.17 -3.28 31.91
C SER A 222 12.21 -4.41 32.28
N GLU A 223 12.25 -4.87 33.53
CA GLU A 223 11.33 -5.91 34.02
C GLU A 223 9.86 -5.48 33.94
N VAL A 224 9.59 -4.18 34.12
CA VAL A 224 8.23 -3.63 33.98
C VAL A 224 7.73 -3.73 32.54
N GLU A 225 8.59 -3.41 31.56
CA GLU A 225 8.25 -3.53 30.14
C GLU A 225 8.03 -4.99 29.74
N LYS A 226 8.93 -5.89 30.16
CA LYS A 226 8.79 -7.33 29.90
C LYS A 226 7.49 -7.88 30.44
N GLN A 227 7.15 -7.59 31.71
CA GLN A 227 5.90 -8.07 32.33
C GLN A 227 4.67 -7.53 31.60
N ARG A 228 4.65 -6.24 31.27
CA ARG A 228 3.53 -5.62 30.56
C ARG A 228 3.33 -6.23 29.17
N LEU A 229 4.39 -6.36 28.37
CA LEU A 229 4.31 -6.93 27.02
C LEU A 229 3.97 -8.42 27.05
N THR A 230 4.53 -9.18 27.98
CA THR A 230 4.19 -10.61 28.17
C THR A 230 2.70 -10.76 28.38
N LYS A 231 2.12 -10.01 29.32
CA LYS A 231 0.69 -10.06 29.61
C LYS A 231 -0.16 -9.66 28.40
N ALA A 232 0.21 -8.60 27.68
CA ALA A 232 -0.54 -8.13 26.52
C ALA A 232 -0.58 -9.15 25.36
N TYR A 233 0.40 -10.05 25.27
CA TYR A 233 0.46 -11.11 24.25
C TYR A 233 -0.23 -12.41 24.68
N GLU A 234 -0.74 -12.49 25.92
CA GLU A 234 -1.51 -13.62 26.45
C GLU A 234 -3.03 -13.42 26.33
N GLU A 235 -3.47 -12.16 26.18
CA GLU A 235 -4.88 -11.75 26.03
C GLU A 235 -5.34 -11.86 24.57
#